data_AF-A0A0A9Z426-F1
#
_entry.id   AF-A0A0A9Z426-F1
#
_cell.length_a   1.000
_cell.length_b   1.000
_cell.length_c   1.000
_cell.angle_alpha   90.00
_cell.angle_beta   90.00
_cell.angle_gamma   90.00
#
_symmetry.space_group_name_H-M   'P 1'
#
loop_
_entity.id
_entity.type
_entity.pdbx_description
1 polymer ?
#
loop_
_entity_poly.entity_id
_entity_poly.type
_entity_poly.pdbx_seq_one_letter_code
_entity_poly.pdbx_strand_id
1 'polypeptide(L)'
;KISLLAGDIDVSMKNEGVRRDAFKLEFHPNCIKRNTGFEWDIGIITVRGRFPVQTALVDVINIPYFNESTENYIPTMMMNEAPCYGIGWGRVAESPQNKSSILLKVRLKLQPEDICYELLLREAIATRSGQQTFSFTISIPT
;
A
#
# COMPACT_ATOMS: atom_id res chain seq x y z
N LYS A 1 -3.76 3.37 22.24
CA LYS A 1 -2.47 4.07 22.03
C LYS A 1 -1.84 3.54 20.74
N ILE A 2 -1.46 4.40 19.81
CA ILE A 2 -0.90 3.99 18.51
C ILE A 2 0.63 4.03 18.61
N SER A 3 1.28 2.93 18.24
CA SER A 3 2.75 2.81 18.17
C SER A 3 3.15 2.46 16.75
N LEU A 4 4.18 3.15 16.26
CA LEU A 4 4.82 2.93 14.98
C LEU A 4 6.09 2.11 15.21
N LEU A 5 6.35 1.18 14.29
CA LEU A 5 7.54 0.34 14.24
C LEU A 5 8.28 0.62 12.93
N ALA A 6 9.59 0.78 13.00
CA ALA A 6 10.44 0.96 11.82
C ALA A 6 11.69 0.09 11.94
N GLY A 7 12.20 -0.37 10.78
CA GLY A 7 13.43 -1.16 10.69
C GLY A 7 13.29 -2.60 11.16
N ASP A 8 12.17 -3.23 10.81
CA ASP A 8 11.89 -4.63 11.10
C ASP A 8 11.51 -5.35 9.79
N ILE A 9 11.80 -6.65 9.71
CA ILE A 9 11.40 -7.55 8.63
C ILE A 9 10.46 -8.63 9.17
N ASP A 10 10.72 -9.19 10.36
CA ASP A 10 9.91 -10.24 10.97
C ASP A 10 9.27 -9.79 12.30
N VAL A 11 8.01 -9.36 12.22
CA VAL A 11 7.27 -8.84 13.37
C VAL A 11 6.84 -9.91 14.38
N SER A 12 7.13 -11.20 14.12
CA SER A 12 6.96 -12.24 15.14
C SER A 12 8.06 -12.20 16.21
N MET A 13 9.23 -11.63 15.87
CA MET A 13 10.36 -11.48 16.79
C MET A 13 10.24 -10.14 17.54
N LYS A 14 10.13 -10.20 18.88
CA LYS A 14 9.83 -9.00 19.69
C LYS A 14 10.93 -7.92 19.72
N ASN A 15 12.11 -8.19 19.18
CA ASN A 15 13.32 -7.39 19.40
C ASN A 15 13.91 -6.75 18.14
N GLU A 16 13.24 -6.85 16.99
CA GLU A 16 13.71 -6.25 15.75
C GLU A 16 13.05 -4.87 15.53
N GLY A 17 13.86 -3.87 15.19
CA GLY A 17 13.41 -2.51 14.91
C GLY A 17 13.19 -1.59 16.12
N VAL A 18 12.71 -0.39 15.83
CA VAL A 18 12.55 0.72 16.77
C VAL A 18 11.08 1.11 16.86
N ARG A 19 10.57 1.25 18.08
CA ARG A 19 9.19 1.73 18.31
C ARG A 19 9.14 3.18 18.74
N ARG A 20 8.14 3.90 18.24
CA ARG A 20 7.79 5.26 18.67
C ARG A 20 6.29 5.37 18.87
N ASP A 21 5.89 6.12 19.90
CA ASP A 21 4.49 6.44 20.13
C ASP A 21 4.03 7.57 19.20
N ALA A 22 2.82 7.45 18.69
CA ALA A 22 2.15 8.55 18.01
C ALA A 22 1.89 9.70 19.00
N PHE A 23 2.19 10.91 18.56
CA PHE A 23 1.88 12.16 19.22
C PHE A 23 0.61 12.79 18.65
N LYS A 24 0.53 12.88 17.32
CA LYS A 24 -0.56 13.53 16.59
C LYS A 24 -0.89 12.73 15.33
N LEU A 25 -2.17 12.62 15.01
CA LEU A 25 -2.67 12.06 13.76
C LEU A 25 -3.41 13.17 13.03
N GLU A 26 -3.03 13.42 11.80
CA GLU A 26 -3.63 14.44 10.93
C GLU A 26 -4.12 13.77 9.66
N PHE A 27 -5.38 14.00 9.30
CA PHE A 27 -5.97 13.50 8.07
C PHE A 27 -6.14 14.67 7.11
N HIS A 28 -6.15 14.37 5.81
CA HIS A 28 -6.48 15.38 4.82
C HIS A 28 -7.86 16.00 5.11
N PRO A 29 -8.04 17.32 5.04
CA PRO A 29 -9.32 17.96 5.36
C PRO A 29 -10.46 17.51 4.44
N ASN A 30 -10.15 17.05 3.24
CA ASN A 30 -11.12 16.53 2.27
C ASN A 30 -11.25 15.00 2.27
N CYS A 31 -10.72 14.29 3.28
CA CYS A 31 -10.85 12.84 3.38
C CYS A 31 -12.32 12.42 3.56
N ILE A 32 -12.86 11.68 2.60
CA ILE A 32 -14.28 11.29 2.59
C ILE A 32 -14.39 9.79 2.28
N LYS A 33 -15.09 9.06 3.15
CA LYS A 33 -15.48 7.68 2.89
C LYS A 33 -16.66 7.63 1.91
N ARG A 34 -16.51 6.86 0.84
CA ARG A 34 -17.56 6.54 -0.14
C ARG A 34 -17.97 5.07 -0.01
N ASN A 35 -19.07 4.70 -0.65
CA ASN A 35 -19.52 3.30 -0.69
C ASN A 35 -18.51 2.40 -1.42
N THR A 36 -17.78 2.94 -2.39
CA THR A 36 -16.82 2.23 -3.24
C THR A 36 -15.37 2.40 -2.79
N GLY A 37 -15.09 3.13 -1.72
CA GLY A 37 -13.72 3.39 -1.27
C GLY A 37 -13.57 4.68 -0.47
N PHE A 38 -12.41 5.33 -0.63
CA PHE A 38 -12.07 6.57 0.07
C PHE A 38 -11.55 7.59 -0.93
N GLU A 39 -11.98 8.84 -0.78
CA GLU A 39 -11.42 10.00 -1.48
C GLU A 39 -10.46 10.72 -0.54
N TRP A 40 -9.32 11.19 -1.07
CA TRP A 40 -8.26 11.85 -0.29
C TRP A 40 -7.82 11.03 0.93
N ASP A 41 -7.64 9.72 0.76
CA ASP A 41 -7.18 8.78 1.81
C ASP A 41 -5.70 8.95 2.12
N ILE A 42 -5.37 10.11 2.70
CA ILE A 42 -4.01 10.49 3.09
C ILE A 42 -4.03 11.09 4.49
N GLY A 43 -3.02 10.70 5.27
CA GLY A 43 -2.81 11.21 6.62
C GLY A 43 -1.34 11.19 7.02
N ILE A 44 -1.01 12.01 8.01
CA ILE A 44 0.34 12.15 8.57
C ILE A 44 0.29 11.81 10.06
N ILE A 45 1.25 11.01 10.51
CA ILE A 45 1.41 10.68 11.92
C ILE A 45 2.69 11.32 12.44
N THR A 46 2.56 12.27 13.37
CA THR A 46 3.71 12.83 14.10
C THR A 46 4.03 11.92 15.27
N VAL A 47 5.30 11.52 15.42
CA VAL A 47 5.78 10.69 16.54
C VAL A 47 6.37 11.54 17.68
N ARG A 48 6.30 11.04 18.92
CA ARG A 48 6.84 11.73 20.11
C ARG A 48 8.36 11.84 20.11
N GLY A 49 9.06 10.92 19.44
CA GLY A 49 10.51 10.89 19.36
C GLY A 49 10.95 10.49 17.95
N ARG A 50 12.05 11.07 17.47
CA ARG A 50 12.58 10.78 16.14
C ARG A 50 13.02 9.32 16.03
N PHE A 51 12.81 8.72 14.87
CA PHE A 51 13.45 7.46 14.51
C PHE A 51 14.94 7.70 14.19
N PRO A 52 15.82 6.72 14.42
CA PRO A 52 17.21 6.80 13.99
C PRO A 52 17.30 6.57 12.48
N VAL A 53 17.18 7.65 11.70
CA VAL A 53 17.27 7.61 10.23
C VAL A 53 18.72 7.41 9.77
N GLN A 54 18.90 7.04 8.48
CA GLN A 54 20.21 6.80 7.85
C GLN A 54 20.97 5.63 8.49
N THR A 55 20.24 4.57 8.82
CA THR A 55 20.80 3.30 9.27
C THR A 55 20.56 2.22 8.22
N ALA A 56 21.16 1.04 8.38
CA ALA A 56 20.91 -0.09 7.49
C ALA A 56 19.44 -0.58 7.51
N LEU A 57 18.67 -0.24 8.56
CA LEU A 57 17.31 -0.73 8.78
C LEU A 57 16.25 0.36 8.66
N VAL A 58 16.61 1.62 8.90
CA VAL A 58 15.67 2.75 8.89
C VAL A 58 16.21 3.85 8.00
N ASP A 59 15.47 4.14 6.93
CA ASP A 59 15.74 5.24 6.02
C ASP A 59 14.45 5.95 5.60
N VAL A 60 14.60 7.13 5.01
CA VAL A 60 13.50 7.96 4.52
C VAL A 60 13.30 7.76 3.02
N ILE A 61 12.03 7.67 2.61
CA ILE A 61 11.69 7.66 1.18
C ILE A 61 11.51 9.10 0.73
N ASN A 62 12.14 9.46 -0.39
CA ASN A 62 11.97 10.76 -1.01
C ASN A 62 10.55 10.88 -1.59
N ILE A 63 9.84 11.93 -1.18
CA ILE A 63 8.57 12.30 -1.80
C ILE A 63 8.90 13.11 -3.06
N PRO A 64 8.49 12.66 -4.26
CA PRO A 64 8.72 13.43 -5.47
C PRO A 64 8.03 14.79 -5.39
N TYR A 65 8.68 15.82 -5.92
CA TYR A 65 8.11 17.16 -6.00
C TYR A 65 7.15 17.23 -7.19
N PHE A 66 5.86 17.41 -6.93
CA PHE A 66 4.85 17.55 -7.98
C PHE A 66 4.60 19.04 -8.29
N ASN A 67 5.19 19.54 -9.38
CA ASN A 67 4.87 20.81 -10.06
C ASN A 67 4.26 20.57 -11.47
N GLU A 68 3.87 21.65 -12.16
CA GLU A 68 3.29 21.59 -13.52
C GLU A 68 4.21 20.84 -14.53
N SER A 69 5.53 20.88 -14.37
CA SER A 69 6.46 20.12 -15.23
C SER A 69 6.55 18.62 -14.92
N THR A 70 6.05 18.19 -13.75
CA THR A 70 5.98 16.79 -13.32
C THR A 70 4.61 16.14 -13.52
N GLU A 71 3.63 16.83 -14.13
CA GLU A 71 2.39 16.20 -14.59
C GLU A 71 2.67 14.98 -15.51
N ASN A 72 3.79 15.02 -16.23
CA ASN A 72 4.25 13.93 -17.08
C ASN A 72 5.01 12.81 -16.36
N TYR A 73 5.22 12.89 -15.05
CA TYR A 73 6.06 11.93 -14.32
C TYR A 73 5.43 10.54 -14.27
N ILE A 74 4.13 10.44 -13.96
CA ILE A 74 3.41 9.15 -13.93
C ILE A 74 3.31 8.54 -15.35
N PRO A 75 2.88 9.28 -16.40
CA PRO A 75 2.95 8.78 -17.77
C PRO A 75 4.35 8.30 -18.18
N THR A 76 5.41 9.01 -17.79
CA THR A 76 6.80 8.65 -18.09
C THR A 76 7.23 7.38 -17.34
N MET A 77 6.87 7.24 -16.06
CA MET A 77 7.10 6.01 -15.30
C MET A 77 6.40 4.81 -15.94
N MET A 78 5.19 5.01 -16.46
CA MET A 78 4.44 3.98 -17.17
C MET A 78 5.13 3.59 -18.49
N MET A 79 5.49 4.56 -19.34
CA MET A 79 6.16 4.31 -20.62
C MET A 79 7.49 3.60 -20.44
N ASN A 80 8.25 3.95 -19.40
CA ASN A 80 9.54 3.34 -19.09
C ASN A 80 9.44 2.03 -18.30
N GLU A 81 8.23 1.52 -18.06
CA GLU A 81 7.96 0.33 -17.25
C GLU A 81 8.70 0.35 -15.89
N ALA A 82 8.71 1.52 -15.25
CA ALA A 82 9.44 1.74 -14.01
C ALA A 82 9.02 0.69 -12.95
N PRO A 83 9.99 0.01 -12.30
CA PRO A 83 9.67 -1.05 -11.36
C PRO A 83 8.99 -0.47 -10.11
N CYS A 84 7.70 -0.73 -9.97
CA CYS A 84 6.94 -0.37 -8.78
C CYS A 84 6.89 -1.56 -7.83
N TYR A 85 6.86 -1.30 -6.53
CA TYR A 85 6.82 -2.35 -5.51
C TYR A 85 5.76 -2.03 -4.46
N GLY A 86 4.90 -3.02 -4.17
CA GLY A 86 4.09 -3.04 -2.96
C GLY A 86 4.85 -3.78 -1.87
N ILE A 87 4.96 -3.19 -0.68
CA ILE A 87 5.72 -3.76 0.44
C ILE A 87 4.85 -3.71 1.71
N GLY A 88 4.78 -4.81 2.46
CA GLY A 88 4.05 -4.83 3.73
C GLY A 88 3.85 -6.23 4.33
N TRP A 89 3.36 -6.24 5.59
CA TRP A 89 2.95 -7.44 6.35
C TRP A 89 1.45 -7.76 6.16
N GLY A 90 0.94 -7.44 4.97
CA GLY A 90 -0.49 -7.55 4.65
C GLY A 90 -1.01 -8.99 4.65
N ARG A 91 -2.28 -9.13 4.28
CA ARG A 91 -2.90 -10.45 4.08
C ARG A 91 -2.27 -11.14 2.86
N VAL A 92 -1.94 -12.41 3.01
CA VAL A 92 -1.32 -13.21 1.92
C VAL A 92 -2.37 -14.10 1.22
N ALA A 93 -3.56 -14.25 1.81
CA ALA A 93 -4.70 -14.99 1.26
C ALA A 93 -6.03 -14.28 1.59
N GLU A 94 -7.12 -14.69 0.95
CA GLU A 94 -8.47 -14.14 1.19
C GLU A 94 -8.98 -14.39 2.62
N SER A 95 -8.37 -15.30 3.38
CA SER A 95 -8.68 -15.49 4.80
C SER A 95 -8.22 -14.26 5.63
N PRO A 96 -9.13 -13.61 6.38
CA PRO A 96 -8.81 -12.44 7.21
C PRO A 96 -7.72 -12.68 8.28
N GLN A 97 -7.44 -13.94 8.60
CA GLN A 97 -6.56 -14.35 9.71
C GLN A 97 -5.10 -14.54 9.28
N ASN A 98 -4.81 -14.64 7.98
CA ASN A 98 -3.46 -14.96 7.48
C ASN A 98 -2.71 -13.69 7.08
N LYS A 99 -2.26 -12.93 8.09
CA LYS A 99 -1.25 -11.87 7.88
C LYS A 99 0.14 -12.48 7.88
N SER A 100 1.03 -11.96 7.05
CA SER A 100 2.44 -12.36 7.10
C SER A 100 3.10 -11.76 8.33
N SER A 101 3.87 -12.56 9.08
CA SER A 101 4.81 -12.00 10.07
C SER A 101 6.07 -11.44 9.41
N ILE A 102 6.40 -11.90 8.20
CA ILE A 102 7.57 -11.49 7.43
C ILE A 102 7.16 -10.40 6.42
N LEU A 103 8.01 -9.38 6.25
CA LEU A 103 7.78 -8.30 5.31
C LEU A 103 7.87 -8.82 3.88
N LEU A 104 6.77 -8.70 3.13
CA LEU A 104 6.71 -9.18 1.75
C LEU A 104 6.90 -8.02 0.78
N LYS A 105 7.48 -8.32 -0.40
CA LYS A 105 7.67 -7.39 -1.52
C LYS A 105 7.11 -8.00 -2.79
N VAL A 106 6.21 -7.28 -3.46
CA VAL A 106 5.62 -7.67 -4.75
C VAL A 106 5.97 -6.63 -5.79
N ARG A 107 6.48 -7.07 -6.94
CA ARG A 107 6.71 -6.19 -8.09
C ARG A 107 5.39 -5.96 -8.83
N LEU A 108 5.08 -4.70 -9.09
CA LEU A 108 3.86 -4.24 -9.74
C LEU A 108 4.21 -3.50 -11.04
N LYS A 109 3.27 -3.53 -11.99
CA LYS A 109 3.31 -2.73 -13.21
C LYS A 109 2.23 -1.66 -13.11
N LEU A 110 2.59 -0.40 -13.37
CA LEU A 110 1.62 0.67 -13.48
C LEU A 110 0.73 0.42 -14.71
N GLN A 111 -0.58 0.54 -14.51
CA GLN A 111 -1.56 0.40 -15.58
C GLN A 111 -2.01 1.79 -16.05
N PRO A 112 -2.22 1.96 -17.37
CA PRO A 112 -2.95 3.10 -17.90
C PRO A 112 -4.31 3.31 -17.24
N GLU A 113 -4.71 4.58 -17.12
CA GLU A 113 -5.94 4.98 -16.43
C GLU A 113 -7.18 4.39 -17.09
N ASP A 114 -7.22 4.39 -18.42
CA ASP A 114 -8.28 3.78 -19.23
C ASP A 114 -8.39 2.27 -18.98
N ILE A 115 -7.25 1.55 -18.95
CA ILE A 115 -7.22 0.12 -18.63
C ILE A 115 -7.70 -0.13 -17.20
N CYS A 116 -7.27 0.72 -16.24
CA CYS A 116 -7.71 0.61 -14.85
C CYS A 116 -9.23 0.81 -14.73
N TYR A 117 -9.78 1.82 -15.40
CA TYR A 117 -11.22 2.09 -15.43
C TYR A 117 -12.01 0.92 -16.01
N GLU A 118 -11.56 0.33 -17.12
CA GLU A 118 -12.20 -0.85 -17.70
C GLU A 118 -12.20 -2.04 -16.76
N LEU A 119 -11.08 -2.32 -16.09
CA LEU A 119 -10.98 -3.43 -15.13
C LEU A 119 -11.92 -3.22 -13.93
N LEU A 120 -11.98 -1.99 -13.40
CA LEU A 120 -12.89 -1.64 -12.30
C LEU A 120 -14.35 -1.75 -12.72
N LEU A 121 -14.69 -1.33 -13.94
CA LEU A 121 -16.05 -1.46 -14.47
C LEU A 121 -16.45 -2.93 -14.63
N ARG A 122 -15.55 -3.76 -15.17
CA ARG A 122 -15.78 -5.21 -15.30
C ARG A 122 -15.98 -5.87 -13.95
N GLU A 123 -15.15 -5.55 -12.95
CA GLU A 123 -15.30 -6.06 -11.59
C GLU A 123 -16.64 -5.61 -10.99
N ALA A 124 -16.99 -4.33 -11.09
CA ALA A 124 -18.26 -3.81 -10.58
C ALA A 124 -19.49 -4.49 -11.24
N ILE A 125 -19.42 -4.80 -12.54
CA ILE A 125 -20.46 -5.57 -13.24
C ILE A 125 -20.46 -7.02 -12.76
N ALA A 126 -19.30 -7.66 -12.65
CA ALA A 126 -19.17 -9.04 -12.18
C ALA A 126 -19.70 -9.20 -10.75
N THR A 127 -19.40 -8.29 -9.83
CA THR A 127 -19.94 -8.32 -8.45
C THR A 127 -21.46 -8.14 -8.43
N ARG A 128 -22.03 -7.31 -9.33
CA ARG A 128 -23.50 -7.16 -9.47
C ARG A 128 -24.17 -8.38 -10.10
N SER A 129 -23.46 -9.07 -10.99
CA SER A 129 -23.90 -10.31 -11.65
C SER A 129 -23.70 -11.55 -10.75
N GLY A 130 -22.76 -11.44 -9.80
CA GLY A 130 -22.16 -12.49 -8.98
C GLY A 130 -22.67 -12.56 -7.55
N GLN A 131 -23.97 -12.28 -7.34
CA GLN A 131 -24.70 -12.95 -6.25
C GLN A 131 -24.85 -14.48 -6.50
N GLN A 132 -24.12 -15.02 -7.49
CA GLN A 132 -23.74 -16.43 -7.58
C GLN A 132 -22.21 -16.55 -7.45
N THR A 133 -21.80 -17.35 -6.47
CA THR A 133 -20.42 -17.65 -6.04
C THR A 133 -19.48 -18.10 -7.15
N PHE A 134 -18.28 -17.51 -7.25
CA PHE A 134 -17.17 -18.05 -8.03
C PHE A 134 -16.04 -18.51 -7.10
N SER A 135 -15.77 -19.82 -7.12
CA SER A 135 -14.55 -20.43 -6.58
C SER A 135 -13.48 -20.41 -7.68
N PHE A 136 -12.31 -19.84 -7.41
CA PHE A 136 -11.15 -20.00 -8.28
C PHE A 136 -10.21 -21.07 -7.71
N THR A 137 -9.98 -22.13 -8.49
CA THR A 137 -8.97 -23.15 -8.21
C THR A 137 -7.64 -22.69 -8.79
N ILE A 138 -6.62 -22.52 -7.95
CA ILE A 138 -5.25 -22.29 -8.42
C ILE A 138 -4.61 -23.64 -8.72
N SER A 139 -4.29 -23.87 -9.99
CA SER A 139 -3.48 -25.02 -10.42
C SER A 139 -2.00 -24.68 -10.21
N ILE A 140 -1.30 -25.44 -9.37
CA ILE A 140 0.17 -25.37 -9.26
C ILE A 140 0.75 -26.35 -10.29
N PRO A 141 1.66 -25.94 -11.20
CA PRO A 141 2.35 -26.87 -12.08
C PRO A 141 3.38 -27.69 -11.27
N THR A 142 3.36 -29.01 -11.48
CA THR A 142 4.39 -29.95 -11.02
C THR A 142 5.68 -29.83 -11.81
#